data_AF-A0A929NHX4-F1
#
_entry.id   AF-A0A929NHX4-F1
#
_cell.length_a   1.000
_cell.length_b   1.000
_cell.length_c   1.000
_cell.angle_alpha   90.00
_cell.angle_beta   90.00
_cell.angle_gamma   90.00
#
_symmetry.space_group_name_H-M   'P 1'
#
loop_
_entity.id
_entity.type
_entity.pdbx_description
1 polymer ?
#
loop_
_entity_poly.entity_id
_entity_poly.type
_entity_poly.pdbx_seq_one_letter_code
_entity_poly.pdbx_strand_id
1 'polypeptide(L)' 'MGKLLDNPDCPISVTDENIDDAITKYPFLVIDCWAEWCGPCRMIGPIIEKLAKDYKGDIVFGKLDVDGNHG' A
#
# COMPACT_ATOMS: atom_id res chain seq x y z
N MET A 1 6.23 -11.07 -11.65
CA MET A 1 6.44 -10.63 -10.25
C MET A 1 7.31 -9.39 -10.21
N GLY A 2 6.70 -8.21 -10.11
CA GLY A 2 7.44 -6.97 -9.90
C GLY A 2 8.10 -7.00 -8.53
N LYS A 3 9.42 -6.79 -8.47
CA LYS A 3 10.15 -6.77 -7.20
C LYS A 3 9.66 -5.60 -6.33
N LEU A 4 9.33 -5.89 -5.08
CA LEU A 4 9.08 -4.88 -4.05
C LEU A 4 10.28 -3.93 -3.95
N LEU A 5 10.03 -2.62 -3.96
CA LEU A 5 11.07 -1.58 -3.97
C LEU A 5 11.71 -1.41 -2.59
N ASP A 6 12.98 -1.01 -2.49
CA ASP A 6 13.61 -0.91 -1.17
C ASP A 6 13.11 0.29 -0.36
N ASN A 7 12.92 1.46 -1.01
CA ASN A 7 12.45 2.69 -0.38
C ASN A 7 11.46 3.43 -1.30
N PRO A 8 10.23 2.91 -1.46
CA PRO A 8 9.21 3.55 -2.28
C PRO A 8 8.80 4.91 -1.69
N ASP A 9 8.61 5.92 -2.54
CA ASP A 9 8.06 7.24 -2.19
C ASP A 9 6.60 7.40 -2.64
N CYS A 10 5.97 6.30 -3.02
CA CYS A 10 4.55 6.20 -3.32
C CYS A 10 4.02 4.86 -2.80
N PRO A 11 2.69 4.73 -2.62
CA PRO A 11 2.13 3.47 -2.16
C PRO A 11 2.42 2.33 -3.14
N ILE A 12 2.89 1.20 -2.65
CA ILE A 12 3.08 -0.02 -3.45
C ILE A 12 1.73 -0.74 -3.64
N SER A 13 1.58 -1.45 -4.75
CA SER A 13 0.42 -2.32 -4.94
C SER A 13 0.60 -3.60 -4.11
N VAL A 14 -0.32 -3.82 -3.17
CA VAL A 14 -0.35 -5.03 -2.35
C VAL A 14 -1.49 -5.92 -2.85
N THR A 15 -1.17 -7.20 -3.04
CA THR A 15 -2.10 -8.25 -3.47
C THR A 15 -1.89 -9.50 -2.62
N ASP A 16 -2.79 -10.47 -2.72
CA ASP A 16 -2.67 -11.75 -2.03
C ASP A 16 -1.36 -12.49 -2.40
N GLU A 17 -0.84 -12.27 -3.60
CA GLU A 17 0.40 -12.89 -4.08
C GLU A 17 1.68 -12.31 -3.44
N ASN A 18 1.65 -11.08 -2.94
CA ASN A 18 2.85 -10.36 -2.51
C ASN A 18 2.82 -9.84 -1.07
N ILE A 19 1.69 -10.00 -0.36
CA ILE A 19 1.52 -9.47 0.99
C ILE A 19 2.50 -10.12 1.96
N ASP A 20 2.74 -11.42 1.87
CA ASP A 20 3.69 -12.15 2.73
C ASP A 20 5.13 -11.65 2.55
N ASP A 21 5.51 -11.37 1.30
CA ASP A 21 6.81 -10.77 0.98
C ASP A 21 6.90 -9.34 1.53
N ALA A 22 5.83 -8.55 1.43
CA ALA A 22 5.79 -7.16 1.88
C ALA A 22 5.88 -7.04 3.40
N ILE A 23 5.12 -7.84 4.15
CA ILE A 23 5.17 -7.84 5.63
C ILE A 23 6.52 -8.34 6.15
N THR A 24 7.18 -9.24 5.42
CA THR A 24 8.50 -9.75 5.79
C THR A 24 9.60 -8.73 5.47
N LYS A 25 9.48 -8.03 4.33
CA LYS A 25 10.48 -7.07 3.85
C LYS A 25 10.45 -5.75 4.62
N TYR A 26 9.26 -5.23 4.95
CA TYR A 26 9.11 -3.90 5.52
C TYR A 26 8.72 -3.97 7.00
N PRO A 27 9.59 -3.53 7.93
CA PRO A 27 9.29 -3.58 9.36
C PRO A 27 8.17 -2.63 9.77
N PHE A 28 8.00 -1.52 9.04
CA PHE A 28 6.91 -0.57 9.22
C PHE A 28 6.14 -0.43 7.90
N LEU A 29 4.94 -1.00 7.87
CA LEU A 29 4.07 -1.03 6.69
C LEU A 29 2.66 -0.61 7.07
N VAL A 30 2.10 0.37 6.34
CA VAL A 30 0.69 0.77 6.44
C VAL A 30 -0.01 0.36 5.15
N ILE A 31 -1.12 -0.39 5.25
CA ILE A 31 -1.90 -0.83 4.10
C ILE A 31 -3.24 -0.10 4.08
N ASP A 32 -3.48 0.65 3.01
CA ASP A 32 -4.78 1.26 2.68
C ASP A 32 -5.63 0.22 1.94
N CYS A 33 -6.53 -0.44 2.68
CA CYS A 33 -7.51 -1.36 2.12
C CYS A 33 -8.69 -0.54 1.57
N TRP A 34 -8.79 -0.45 0.24
CA TRP A 34 -9.71 0.45 -0.44
C TRP A 34 -10.60 -0.30 -1.43
N ALA A 35 -11.67 0.37 -1.87
CA ALA A 35 -12.55 -0.09 -2.94
C ALA A 35 -13.08 1.11 -3.74
N GLU A 36 -13.46 0.90 -5.01
CA GLU A 36 -14.01 1.94 -5.87
C GLU A 36 -15.33 2.52 -5.33
N TRP A 37 -16.14 1.69 -4.67
CA TRP A 37 -17.40 2.09 -4.05
C TRP A 37 -17.22 2.80 -2.69
N CYS A 38 -16.02 2.76 -2.11
CA CYS A 38 -15.74 3.35 -0.82
C CYS A 38 -15.50 4.87 -0.93
N GLY A 39 -16.57 5.65 -0.78
CA GLY A 39 -16.51 7.12 -0.79
C GLY A 39 -15.44 7.72 0.15
N PRO A 40 -15.37 7.31 1.44
CA PRO A 40 -14.33 7.76 2.36
C PRO A 40 -12.90 7.41 1.91
N CYS A 41 -12.69 6.22 1.34
CA CYS A 41 -11.37 5.77 0.90
C CYS A 41 -10.81 6.69 -0.21
N ARG A 42 -11.67 7.12 -1.14
CA ARG A 42 -11.25 8.06 -2.20
C ARG A 42 -10.79 9.42 -1.66
N MET A 43 -11.34 9.87 -0.53
CA MET A 43 -10.88 11.11 0.13
C MET A 43 -9.54 10.91 0.86
N ILE A 44 -9.31 9.72 1.42
CA ILE A 44 -8.09 9.39 2.17
C ILE A 44 -6.93 9.06 1.22
N GLY A 45 -7.19 8.50 0.03
CA GLY A 45 -6.16 8.09 -0.93
C GLY A 45 -5.07 9.14 -1.22
N PRO A 46 -5.41 10.42 -1.51
CA PRO A 46 -4.41 11.47 -1.69
C PRO A 46 -3.57 11.77 -0.43
N ILE A 47 -4.15 11.58 0.76
CA ILE A 47 -3.44 11.75 2.03
C ILE A 47 -2.43 10.62 2.20
N ILE A 48 -2.80 9.38 1.89
CA ILE A 48 -1.89 8.23 1.89
C ILE A 48 -0.72 8.44 0.92
N GLU A 49 -0.98 8.94 -0.29
CA GLU A 49 0.08 9.25 -1.26
C GLU A 49 1.03 10.34 -0.78
N LYS A 50 0.52 11.34 -0.05
CA LYS A 50 1.36 12.36 0.57
C LYS A 50 2.22 11.76 1.69
N LEU A 51 1.61 10.98 2.58
CA LEU A 51 2.32 10.34 3.69
C LEU A 51 3.44 9.39 3.20
N ALA A 52 3.22 8.68 2.09
CA ALA A 52 4.24 7.84 1.47
C ALA A 52 5.50 8.63 1.04
N LYS A 53 5.33 9.89 0.65
CA LYS A 53 6.46 10.79 0.33
C LYS A 53 7.11 11.34 1.61
N ASP A 54 6.28 11.80 2.55
CA ASP A 54 6.74 12.46 3.77
C ASP A 54 7.52 11.52 4.69
N TYR A 55 7.18 10.22 4.70
CA TYR A 55 7.82 9.17 5.52
C TYR A 55 8.74 8.24 4.72
N LYS A 56 9.19 8.66 3.53
CA LYS A 56 10.09 7.86 2.68
C LYS A 56 11.32 7.40 3.46
N GLY A 57 11.54 6.09 3.51
CA GLY A 57 12.66 5.46 4.21
C GLY A 57 12.38 5.09 5.66
N ASP A 58 11.29 5.59 6.24
CA ASP A 58 10.85 5.25 7.60
C ASP A 58 9.67 4.29 7.59
N ILE A 59 8.63 4.60 6.80
CA ILE A 59 7.38 3.81 6.70
C ILE A 59 7.05 3.57 5.24
N VAL A 60 6.76 2.32 4.90
CA VAL A 60 6.23 1.97 3.58
C VAL A 60 4.71 1.98 3.60
N PHE A 61 4.11 2.50 2.53
CA PHE A 61 2.67 2.51 2.36
C PHE A 61 2.30 1.57 1.23
N GLY A 62 1.22 0.83 1.39
CA GLY A 62 0.65 -0.07 0.40
C GLY A 62 -0.81 0.24 0.14
N LYS A 63 -1.30 -0.09 -1.06
CA LYS A 63 -2.72 -0.06 -1.42
C LYS A 63 -3.17 -1.48 -1.77
N LEU A 64 -4.25 -1.93 -1.15
CA LEU A 64 -4.89 -3.21 -1.40
C LEU A 64 -6.33 -2.96 -1.84
N ASP A 65 -6.65 -3.35 -3.06
CA ASP A 65 -8.03 -3.33 -3.57
C ASP A 65 -8.79 -4.55 -3.02
N VAL A 66 -9.82 -4.33 -2.22
CA VAL A 66 -10.58 -5.43 -1.58
C VAL A 66 -11.58 -6.09 -2.53
N ASP A 67 -11.92 -5.45 -3.65
CA ASP A 67 -12.75 -6.06 -4.72
C ASP A 67 -11.87 -6.87 -5.68
N GLY A 68 -10.59 -6.50 -5.83
CA GLY A 68 -9.63 -7.16 -6.72
C GLY A 68 -8.87 -8.33 -6.10
N ASN A 69 -8.92 -8.50 -4.78
CA ASN A 69 -8.21 -9.53 -4.03
C ASN A 69 -9.23 -10.46 -3.35
N HIS A 70 -9.66 -11.48 -4.09
CA HIS A 70 -10.50 -12.57 -3.61
C HIS A 70 -9.69 -13.87 -3.70
N GLY A 71 -8.89 -14.17 -2.69
CA GLY A 71 -8.17 -15.45 -2.59
C GLY A 71 -9.04 -16.68 -2.80
#